data_AF-A0A3D5E6H4-F1
#
_entry.id   AF-A0A3D5E6H4-F1
#
_cell.length_a   1.000
_cell.length_b   1.000
_cell.length_c   1.000
_cell.angle_alpha   90.00
_cell.angle_beta   90.00
_cell.angle_gamma   90.00
#
_symmetry.space_group_name_H-M   'P 1'
#
loop_
_entity.id
_entity.type
_entity.pdbx_description
1 polymer ?
#
loop_
_entity_poly.entity_id
_entity_poly.type
_entity_poly.pdbx_seq_one_letter_code
_entity_poly.pdbx_strand_id
1 'polypeptide(L)'
;QVYGDGANLTLRNLILNGASIDQGFNLGSVVTARGDLQKIVMDNVVASHYVTFTFSTFGTSTDFHFVNSVAKAFTNGPGGQYFG
;
A
#
# COMPACT_ATOMS: atom_id res chain seq x y z
N GLN A 1 4.60 1.57 -6.70
CA GLN A 1 3.94 0.92 -7.86
C GLN A 1 4.84 -0.22 -8.32
N VAL A 2 4.27 -1.31 -8.82
CA VAL A 2 5.01 -2.49 -9.30
C VAL A 2 4.79 -2.63 -10.80
N TYR A 3 5.89 -2.66 -11.55
CA TYR A 3 5.89 -2.71 -13.01
C TYR A 3 6.57 -3.99 -13.50
N GLY A 4 6.21 -4.40 -14.73
CA GLY A 4 6.76 -5.58 -15.40
C GLY A 4 5.92 -6.83 -15.18
N ASP A 5 5.80 -7.65 -16.22
CA ASP A 5 5.04 -8.90 -16.16
C ASP A 5 5.79 -9.95 -15.32
N GLY A 6 5.06 -10.74 -14.53
CA GLY A 6 5.64 -11.73 -13.62
C GLY A 6 6.40 -11.12 -12.42
N ALA A 7 6.31 -9.81 -12.21
CA ALA A 7 7.04 -9.14 -11.14
C ALA A 7 6.57 -9.59 -9.75
N ASN A 8 7.54 -9.81 -8.85
CA ASN A 8 7.29 -10.21 -7.48
C ASN A 8 7.74 -9.10 -6.53
N LEU A 9 6.84 -8.63 -5.66
CA LEU A 9 7.14 -7.70 -4.57
C LEU A 9 6.86 -8.38 -3.23
N THR A 10 7.85 -8.44 -2.36
CA THR A 10 7.68 -8.95 -0.99
C THR A 10 8.11 -7.89 0.02
N LEU A 11 7.20 -7.52 0.93
CA LEU A 11 7.42 -6.57 2.01
C LEU A 11 7.20 -7.30 3.34
N ARG A 12 8.19 -7.25 4.24
CA ARG A 12 8.13 -7.96 5.53
C ARG A 12 8.62 -7.13 6.69
N ASN A 13 7.89 -7.15 7.80
CA ASN A 13 8.29 -6.48 9.05
C ASN A 13 8.50 -4.97 8.88
N LEU A 14 7.60 -4.30 8.14
CA LEU A 14 7.73 -2.88 7.80
C LEU A 14 6.55 -2.05 8.30
N ILE A 15 6.83 -0.79 8.64
CA ILE A 15 5.80 0.24 8.79
C ILE A 15 5.84 1.11 7.54
N LEU A 16 4.72 1.15 6.82
CA LEU A 16 4.49 2.00 5.66
C LEU A 16 3.58 3.15 6.10
N ASN A 17 4.17 4.35 6.22
CA ASN A 17 3.48 5.54 6.69
C ASN A 17 3.32 6.55 5.55
N GLY A 18 2.08 6.78 5.14
CA GLY A 18 1.71 7.75 4.10
C GLY A 18 1.46 9.16 4.62
N ALA A 19 1.76 9.45 5.89
CA ALA A 19 1.46 10.74 6.50
C ALA A 19 2.24 11.90 5.84
N SER A 20 1.56 13.02 5.68
CA SER A 20 2.14 14.30 5.26
C SER A 20 2.23 15.21 6.49
N ILE A 21 3.45 15.58 6.88
CA ILE A 21 3.72 16.38 8.09
C ILE A 21 3.03 17.75 8.01
N ASP A 22 3.14 18.38 6.84
CA ASP A 22 2.56 19.68 6.53
C ASP A 22 1.10 19.59 6.06
N GLN A 23 0.55 18.38 5.94
CA GLN A 23 -0.77 18.10 5.37
C GLN A 23 -0.94 18.65 3.94
N GLY A 24 0.18 18.85 3.23
CA GLY A 24 0.22 19.44 1.89
C GLY A 24 -0.07 18.44 0.76
N PHE A 25 -0.02 17.14 1.03
CA PHE A 25 -0.29 16.11 0.03
C PHE A 25 -0.88 14.83 0.63
N ASN A 26 -1.44 13.99 -0.24
CA ASN A 26 -1.99 12.69 0.12
C ASN A 26 -1.40 11.59 -0.77
N LEU A 27 -1.13 10.42 -0.19
CA LEU A 27 -0.78 9.23 -0.97
C LEU A 27 -1.99 8.33 -1.16
N GLY A 28 -2.29 7.98 -2.42
CA GLY A 28 -3.51 7.27 -2.80
C GLY A 28 -3.61 5.85 -2.25
N SER A 29 -2.55 5.06 -2.35
CA SER A 29 -2.53 3.67 -1.87
C SER A 29 -1.10 3.20 -1.58
N VAL A 30 -0.99 2.04 -0.93
CA VAL A 30 0.28 1.44 -0.53
C VAL A 30 0.99 0.79 -1.72
N VAL A 31 0.27 -0.02 -2.50
CA VAL A 31 0.80 -0.71 -3.69
C VAL A 31 -0.24 -0.72 -4.79
N THR A 32 0.25 -0.59 -6.03
CA THR A 32 -0.54 -0.70 -7.25
C THR A 32 0.28 -1.50 -8.26
N ALA A 33 -0.33 -2.56 -8.79
CA ALA A 33 0.22 -3.44 -9.81
C ALA A 33 -0.13 -2.92 -11.21
N ARG A 34 0.84 -2.91 -12.12
CA ARG A 34 0.68 -2.37 -13.49
C ARG A 34 1.21 -3.29 -14.60
N GLY A 35 1.33 -4.58 -14.32
CA GLY A 35 1.68 -5.61 -15.31
C GLY A 35 0.83 -6.87 -15.09
N ASP A 36 1.02 -7.86 -15.95
CA ASP A 36 0.34 -9.16 -15.86
C ASP A 36 1.10 -10.11 -14.91
N LEU A 37 0.36 -11.07 -14.32
CA LEU A 37 0.94 -12.18 -13.55
C LEU A 37 1.82 -11.74 -12.37
N GLN A 38 1.58 -10.56 -11.80
CA GLN A 38 2.37 -10.05 -10.68
C GLN A 38 1.96 -10.73 -9.38
N LYS A 39 2.90 -10.79 -8.43
CA LYS A 39 2.61 -11.28 -7.07
C LYS A 39 3.16 -10.32 -6.04
N ILE A 40 2.26 -9.84 -5.19
CA ILE A 40 2.58 -8.93 -4.09
C ILE A 40 2.26 -9.61 -2.77
N VAL A 41 3.26 -9.70 -1.89
CA VAL A 41 3.15 -10.26 -0.55
C VAL A 41 3.56 -9.22 0.48
N MET A 42 2.63 -8.88 1.36
CA MET A 42 2.84 -8.05 2.56
C MET A 42 2.60 -8.92 3.78
N ASP A 43 3.66 -9.16 4.56
CA ASP A 43 3.62 -10.03 5.73
C ASP A 43 4.20 -9.30 6.95
N ASN A 44 3.44 -9.23 8.04
CA ASN A 44 3.78 -8.44 9.22
C ASN A 44 4.11 -6.96 8.88
N VAL A 45 3.22 -6.32 8.12
CA VAL A 45 3.32 -4.91 7.72
C VAL A 45 2.24 -4.08 8.41
N VAL A 46 2.58 -2.85 8.81
CA VAL A 46 1.60 -1.84 9.22
C VAL A 46 1.51 -0.77 8.15
N ALA A 47 0.38 -0.68 7.45
CA ALA A 47 0.09 0.38 6.50
C ALA A 47 -0.84 1.44 7.11
N SER A 48 -0.44 2.72 7.05
CA SER A 48 -1.19 3.79 7.69
C SER A 48 -1.12 5.14 6.98
N HIS A 49 -2.13 5.98 7.19
CA HIS A 49 -2.19 7.37 6.71
C HIS A 49 -2.19 7.53 5.19
N TYR A 50 -2.68 6.53 4.46
CA TYR A 50 -2.98 6.64 3.03
C TYR A 50 -4.47 7.00 2.83
N VAL A 51 -4.82 7.48 1.65
CA VAL A 51 -6.20 7.85 1.31
C VAL A 51 -7.10 6.63 1.27
N THR A 52 -6.67 5.60 0.54
CA THR A 52 -7.47 4.42 0.30
C THR A 52 -6.66 3.16 0.55
N PHE A 53 -7.24 2.21 1.27
CA PHE A 53 -6.73 0.85 1.29
C PHE A 53 -7.34 0.09 0.11
N THR A 54 -6.57 -0.07 -0.96
CA THR A 54 -7.02 -0.78 -2.16
C THR A 54 -5.88 -1.56 -2.77
N PHE A 55 -6.14 -2.83 -3.08
CA PHE A 55 -5.33 -3.59 -4.02
C PHE A 55 -5.83 -3.29 -5.42
N SER A 56 -5.01 -2.59 -6.20
CA SER A 56 -5.34 -2.21 -7.58
C SER A 56 -4.40 -2.90 -8.55
N THR A 57 -4.98 -3.56 -9.55
CA THR A 57 -4.27 -4.10 -10.71
C THR A 57 -4.77 -3.43 -11.98
N PHE A 58 -3.84 -3.11 -12.88
CA PHE A 58 -4.12 -2.64 -14.23
C PHE A 58 -3.72 -3.68 -15.30
N GLY A 59 -3.29 -4.87 -14.86
CA GLY A 59 -3.10 -6.06 -15.69
C GLY A 59 -3.97 -7.22 -15.20
N THR A 60 -3.72 -8.40 -15.74
CA THR A 60 -4.45 -9.65 -15.47
C THR A 60 -3.69 -10.56 -14.49
N SER A 61 -4.45 -11.40 -13.78
CA SER A 61 -3.89 -12.50 -12.97
C SER A 61 -2.84 -12.09 -11.92
N THR A 62 -3.03 -10.92 -11.29
CA THR A 62 -2.16 -10.45 -10.20
C THR A 62 -2.66 -10.95 -8.84
N ASP A 63 -1.76 -11.53 -8.04
CA ASP A 63 -2.02 -12.00 -6.69
C ASP A 63 -1.61 -10.96 -5.63
N PHE A 64 -2.51 -10.67 -4.68
CA PHE A 64 -2.24 -9.86 -3.50
C PHE A 64 -2.41 -10.67 -2.22
N HIS A 65 -1.36 -10.73 -1.42
CA HIS A 65 -1.37 -11.39 -0.12
C HIS A 65 -1.07 -10.34 0.95
N PHE A 66 -2.02 -10.10 1.85
CA PHE A 66 -1.85 -9.24 3.02
C PHE A 66 -2.10 -10.06 4.27
N VAL A 67 -1.02 -10.53 4.88
CA VAL A 67 -1.04 -11.57 5.91
C VAL A 67 -0.36 -11.03 7.16
N ASN A 68 -0.89 -11.36 8.34
CA ASN A 68 -0.36 -10.90 9.64
C ASN A 68 -0.13 -9.37 9.71
N SER A 69 -0.87 -8.60 8.92
CA SER A 69 -0.60 -7.19 8.68
C SER A 69 -1.77 -6.33 9.12
N VAL A 70 -1.52 -5.05 9.41
CA VAL A 70 -2.51 -4.09 9.91
C VAL A 70 -2.65 -2.95 8.92
N ALA A 71 -3.88 -2.64 8.50
CA ALA A 71 -4.22 -1.44 7.76
C ALA A 71 -5.04 -0.52 8.69
N LYS A 72 -4.52 0.67 9.03
CA LYS A 72 -5.19 1.61 9.96
C LYS A 72 -5.06 3.07 9.53
N ALA A 73 -5.92 3.94 10.05
CA ALA A 73 -5.84 5.39 9.86
C ALA A 73 -5.87 5.83 8.38
N PHE A 74 -6.75 5.24 7.57
CA PHE A 74 -6.99 5.67 6.19
C PHE A 74 -8.06 6.77 6.17
N THR A 75 -7.82 7.87 5.44
CA THR A 75 -8.68 9.07 5.44
C THR A 75 -8.65 9.77 4.09
N ASN A 76 -9.78 10.34 3.65
CA ASN A 76 -9.88 11.09 2.39
C ASN A 76 -9.23 12.50 2.46
N GLY A 77 -8.91 12.99 3.67
CA GLY A 77 -8.13 14.23 3.86
C GLY A 77 -6.64 13.94 4.07
N PRO A 78 -5.79 15.00 4.13
CA PRO A 78 -4.40 14.86 4.52
C PRO A 78 -4.26 14.00 5.76
N GLY A 79 -3.55 12.87 5.61
CA GLY A 79 -3.21 11.99 6.70
C GLY A 79 -2.24 12.72 7.61
N GLY A 80 -2.77 13.62 8.45
CA GLY A 80 -2.00 14.30 9.46
C GLY A 80 -1.33 13.28 10.37
N GLN A 81 -0.09 13.55 10.76
CA GLN A 81 0.62 12.74 11.75
C GLN A 81 0.01 13.01 13.13
N TYR A 82 -1.17 12.44 13.41
CA TYR A 82 -1.71 12.40 14.75
C TYR A 82 -0.95 11.29 15.49
N PHE A 83 -0.03 11.68 16.35
CA PHE A 83 0.66 10.75 17.25
C PHE A 83 -0.40 10.09 18.15
N GLY A 84 -0.71 8.81 17.89
CA GLY A 84 -1.70 8.02 18.62
C GLY A 84 -1.42 6.52 18.51
#